data_AF-A0A4D9D9I9-F1
#
_entry.id   AF-A0A4D9D9I9-F1
#
_cell.length_a   1.000
_cell.length_b   1.000
_cell.length_c   1.000
_cell.angle_alpha   90.00
_cell.angle_beta   90.00
_cell.angle_gamma   90.00
#
_symmetry.space_group_name_H-M   'P 1'
#
loop_
_entity.id
_entity.type
_entity.pdbx_description
1 polymer ?
#
loop_
_entity_poly.entity_id
_entity_poly.type
_entity_poly.pdbx_seq_one_letter_code
_entity_poly.pdbx_strand_id
1 'polypeptide(L)'
;MGLWWYLMAEVFAQFDSYFRLVFAAHPFLYVPPLAFRVLTSGSAKPLPRHLLRLFFMVTAGIAILFHPHPIVLQQITMDVALLTLHPTLLMALPSKILLLGVGMGVPLVLSPIMSYLWLDARSGNANYLYFQTLVWSALNALLLLEVTVVLVREAAGEEGRGQMKDRRRESRQRNNKKK
;
A
#
# COMPACT_ATOMS: atom_id res chain seq x y z
N MET A 1 8.48 7.87 -15.60
CA MET A 1 7.44 8.92 -15.47
C MET A 1 6.45 8.47 -14.39
N GLY A 2 6.09 9.34 -13.45
CA GLY A 2 5.26 9.01 -12.27
C GLY A 2 3.87 9.60 -12.33
N LEU A 3 2.85 9.02 -11.70
CA LEU A 3 1.42 9.35 -11.86
C LEU A 3 1.09 10.84 -12.12
N TRP A 4 1.73 11.77 -11.43
CA TRP A 4 1.47 13.21 -11.54
C TRP A 4 2.05 13.88 -12.79
N TRP A 5 3.00 13.25 -13.47
CA TRP A 5 3.78 13.83 -14.56
C TRP A 5 2.91 14.41 -15.68
N TYR A 6 1.91 13.64 -16.12
CA TYR A 6 1.05 14.00 -17.23
C TYR A 6 0.10 15.13 -16.84
N LEU A 7 -0.46 15.07 -15.61
CA LEU A 7 -1.32 16.13 -15.10
C LEU A 7 -0.55 17.44 -14.92
N MET A 8 0.71 17.38 -14.46
CA MET A 8 1.56 18.57 -14.34
C MET A 8 1.99 19.14 -15.70
N ALA A 9 2.07 18.32 -16.74
CA ALA A 9 2.36 18.79 -18.09
C ALA A 9 1.18 19.58 -18.70
N GLU A 10 -0.05 19.26 -18.32
CA GLU A 10 -1.28 19.92 -18.82
C GLU A 10 -1.70 21.15 -17.98
N VAL A 11 -1.18 21.30 -16.77
CA VAL A 11 -1.50 22.42 -15.88
C VAL A 11 -0.85 23.71 -16.38
N PHE A 12 -1.61 24.82 -16.34
CA PHE A 12 -1.06 26.13 -16.65
C PHE A 12 0.10 26.49 -15.70
N ALA A 13 1.17 27.06 -16.24
CA ALA A 13 2.38 27.42 -15.50
C ALA A 13 2.11 28.28 -14.25
N GLN A 14 1.03 29.09 -14.26
CA GLN A 14 0.61 29.93 -13.15
C GLN A 14 0.21 29.12 -11.89
N PHE A 15 -0.34 27.91 -12.08
CA PHE A 15 -0.83 27.05 -11.01
C PHE A 15 0.13 25.91 -10.66
N ASP A 16 1.25 25.80 -11.37
CA ASP A 16 2.22 24.73 -11.21
C ASP A 16 2.70 24.57 -9.75
N SER A 17 3.08 25.67 -9.09
CA SER A 17 3.51 25.65 -7.69
C SER A 17 2.39 25.24 -6.73
N TYR A 18 1.16 25.64 -7.01
CA TYR A 18 -0.01 25.27 -6.22
C TYR A 18 -0.25 23.76 -6.27
N PHE A 19 -0.27 23.15 -7.45
CA PHE A 19 -0.52 21.71 -7.57
C PHE A 19 0.64 20.87 -7.04
N ARG A 20 1.90 21.31 -7.20
CA ARG A 20 3.05 20.63 -6.56
C ARG A 20 2.90 20.58 -5.05
N LEU A 21 2.46 21.67 -4.42
CA LEU A 21 2.21 21.71 -2.98
C LEU A 21 1.07 20.78 -2.59
N VAL A 22 -0.05 20.79 -3.31
CA VAL A 22 -1.19 19.90 -3.05
C VAL A 22 -0.77 18.43 -3.17
N PHE A 23 -0.07 18.06 -4.23
CA PHE A 23 0.42 16.68 -4.43
C PHE A 23 1.55 16.29 -3.48
N ALA A 24 2.36 17.23 -3.00
CA ALA A 24 3.30 16.94 -1.93
C ALA A 24 2.58 16.76 -0.58
N ALA A 25 1.55 17.54 -0.29
CA ALA A 25 0.86 17.56 1.00
C ALA A 25 -0.16 16.42 1.16
N HIS A 26 -0.84 15.99 0.08
CA HIS A 26 -1.91 15.00 0.19
C HIS A 26 -1.53 13.64 0.82
N PRO A 27 -0.30 13.08 0.70
CA PRO A 27 -0.01 11.77 1.30
C PRO A 27 0.04 11.89 2.83
N PHE A 28 0.40 13.07 3.34
CA PHE A 28 0.45 13.36 4.76
C PHE A 28 -0.93 13.40 5.41
N LEU A 29 -2.02 13.58 4.65
CA LEU A 29 -3.38 13.53 5.20
C LEU A 29 -3.75 12.13 5.68
N TYR A 30 -3.12 11.08 5.14
CA TYR A 30 -3.42 9.69 5.50
C TYR A 30 -2.63 9.19 6.73
N VAL A 31 -1.55 9.87 7.13
CA VAL A 31 -0.68 9.45 8.24
C VAL A 31 -1.32 9.68 9.63
N PRO A 32 -1.88 10.87 9.96
CA PRO A 32 -2.50 11.13 11.25
C PRO A 32 -3.64 10.17 11.64
N PRO A 33 -4.64 9.87 10.79
CA PRO A 33 -5.72 8.97 11.18
C PRO A 33 -5.21 7.54 11.42
N LEU A 34 -4.19 7.10 10.67
CA LEU A 34 -3.56 5.80 10.87
C LEU A 34 -2.78 5.76 12.19
N ALA A 35 -2.00 6.80 12.48
CA ALA A 35 -1.26 6.94 13.73
C ALA A 35 -2.22 6.96 14.93
N PHE A 36 -3.29 7.77 14.86
CA PHE A 36 -4.30 7.85 15.91
C PHE A 36 -4.94 6.49 16.20
N ARG A 37 -5.26 5.70 15.17
CA ARG A 37 -5.84 4.36 15.32
C ARG A 37 -4.88 3.39 16.03
N VAL A 38 -3.59 3.45 15.71
CA VAL A 38 -2.56 2.62 16.35
C VAL A 38 -2.34 3.03 17.81
N LEU A 39 -2.33 4.33 18.09
CA LEU A 39 -2.18 4.90 19.43
C LEU A 39 -3.40 4.63 20.33
N THR A 40 -4.62 4.75 19.83
CA THR A 40 -5.85 4.53 20.61
C THR A 40 -6.17 3.06 20.86
N SER A 41 -5.76 2.14 19.97
CA SER A 41 -5.90 0.69 20.22
C SER A 41 -4.91 0.17 21.27
N GLY A 42 -3.82 0.91 21.55
CA GLY A 42 -2.79 0.55 22.51
C GLY A 42 -3.17 0.92 23.96
N SER A 43 -4.11 0.19 24.56
CA SER A 43 -4.37 0.32 26.01
C SER A 43 -3.20 -0.26 26.83
N ALA A 44 -2.38 0.62 27.39
CA ALA A 44 -1.37 0.42 28.46
C ALA A 44 -0.27 -0.65 28.29
N LYS A 45 -0.19 -1.38 27.17
CA LYS A 45 0.84 -2.41 26.91
C LYS A 45 1.78 -1.96 25.77
N PRO A 46 3.05 -2.43 25.73
CA PRO A 46 3.98 -2.10 24.65
C PRO A 46 3.33 -2.44 23.31
N LEU A 47 3.37 -1.48 22.38
CA LEU A 47 2.69 -1.56 21.10
C LEU A 47 2.99 -2.91 20.43
N PRO A 48 1.97 -3.74 20.15
CA PRO A 48 2.24 -5.07 19.64
C PRO A 48 2.88 -4.96 18.26
N ARG A 49 3.92 -5.78 18.03
CA ARG A 49 4.79 -5.72 16.83
C ARG A 49 4.00 -5.78 15.51
N HIS A 50 2.80 -6.34 15.50
CA HIS A 50 1.93 -6.38 14.31
C HIS A 50 1.32 -5.00 13.95
N LEU A 51 0.90 -4.19 14.93
CA LEU A 51 0.34 -2.85 14.66
C LEU A 51 1.41 -1.90 14.13
N LEU A 52 2.63 -2.01 14.65
CA LEU A 52 3.77 -1.23 14.17
C LEU A 52 4.14 -1.59 12.71
N ARG A 53 4.13 -2.89 12.38
CA ARG A 53 4.33 -3.37 11.00
C ARG A 53 3.25 -2.85 10.05
N LEU A 54 1.98 -2.91 10.46
CA LEU A 54 0.86 -2.34 9.70
C LEU A 54 1.07 -0.85 9.43
N PHE A 55 1.42 -0.09 10.48
CA PHE A 55 1.68 1.34 10.35
C PHE A 55 2.76 1.63 9.30
N PHE A 56 3.97 1.06 9.47
CA PHE A 56 5.08 1.32 8.56
C PHE A 56 4.78 0.87 7.12
N MET A 57 4.17 -0.29 6.91
CA MET A 57 3.82 -0.77 5.57
C MET A 57 2.84 0.15 4.86
N VAL A 58 1.74 0.51 5.53
CA VAL A 58 0.71 1.36 4.92
C VAL A 58 1.27 2.74 4.64
N THR A 59 2.04 3.32 5.56
CA THR A 59 2.69 4.62 5.31
C THR A 59 3.71 4.57 4.18
N ALA A 60 4.51 3.51 4.08
CA ALA A 60 5.49 3.35 3.01
C ALA A 60 4.80 3.15 1.65
N GLY A 61 3.72 2.36 1.60
CA GLY A 61 2.93 2.18 0.38
C GLY A 61 2.28 3.46 -0.10
N ILE A 62 1.67 4.24 0.80
CA ILE A 62 1.10 5.56 0.47
C ILE A 62 2.19 6.51 -0.04
N ALA A 63 3.36 6.55 0.62
CA ALA A 63 4.47 7.41 0.20
C ALA A 63 5.02 7.07 -1.19
N ILE A 64 5.08 5.77 -1.53
CA ILE A 64 5.59 5.29 -2.83
C ILE A 64 4.52 5.46 -3.93
N LEU A 65 3.26 5.18 -3.63
CA LEU A 65 2.14 5.34 -4.56
C LEU A 65 2.03 6.79 -5.07
N PHE A 66 2.25 7.73 -4.17
CA PHE A 66 2.11 9.16 -4.44
C PHE A 66 3.43 9.89 -4.69
N HIS A 67 4.54 9.15 -4.81
CA HIS A 67 5.83 9.75 -5.08
C HIS A 67 5.82 10.47 -6.45
N PRO A 68 6.31 11.71 -6.56
CA PRO A 68 6.23 12.50 -7.81
C PRO A 68 6.96 11.85 -9.00
N HIS A 69 8.11 11.21 -8.72
CA HIS A 69 8.93 10.54 -9.71
C HIS A 69 9.31 9.15 -9.21
N PRO A 70 8.35 8.21 -9.14
CA PRO A 70 8.65 6.87 -8.73
C PRO A 70 9.56 6.23 -9.77
N ILE A 71 10.68 5.72 -9.30
CA ILE A 71 11.54 4.84 -10.08
C ILE A 71 10.78 3.52 -10.20
N VAL A 72 10.64 2.98 -11.42
CA VAL A 72 9.92 1.72 -11.66
C VAL A 72 10.43 0.60 -10.74
N LEU A 73 11.75 0.57 -10.52
CA LEU A 73 12.39 -0.36 -9.59
C LEU A 73 11.90 -0.18 -8.14
N GLN A 74 11.66 1.05 -7.69
CA GLN A 74 11.17 1.32 -6.33
C GLN A 74 9.74 0.81 -6.15
N GLN A 75 8.90 0.91 -7.17
CA GLN A 75 7.54 0.36 -7.17
C GLN A 75 7.56 -1.17 -7.17
N ILE A 76 8.35 -1.78 -8.05
CA ILE A 76 8.51 -3.25 -8.09
C ILE A 76 9.08 -3.76 -6.76
N THR A 77 10.07 -3.07 -6.18
CA THR A 77 10.65 -3.45 -4.90
C THR A 77 9.61 -3.37 -3.78
N MET A 78 8.73 -2.38 -3.82
CA MET A 78 7.63 -2.25 -2.87
C MET A 78 6.59 -3.36 -3.03
N ASP A 79 6.17 -3.66 -4.27
CA ASP A 79 5.25 -4.76 -4.57
C ASP A 79 5.82 -6.11 -4.08
N VAL A 80 7.09 -6.38 -4.37
CA VAL A 80 7.79 -7.59 -3.92
C VAL A 80 7.94 -7.61 -2.39
N ALA A 81 8.28 -6.48 -1.77
CA ALA A 81 8.35 -6.39 -0.31
C ALA A 81 6.98 -6.68 0.33
N LEU A 82 5.89 -6.16 -0.24
CA LEU A 82 4.53 -6.40 0.24
C LEU A 82 4.14 -7.89 0.15
N LEU A 83 4.48 -8.53 -0.97
CA LEU A 83 4.23 -9.96 -1.19
C LEU A 83 5.08 -10.87 -0.29
N THR A 84 6.35 -10.54 -0.08
CA THR A 84 7.29 -11.39 0.67
C THR A 84 7.12 -11.29 2.18
N LEU A 85 6.76 -10.12 2.71
CA LEU A 85 6.49 -9.95 4.15
C LEU A 85 5.21 -10.66 4.60
N HIS A 86 4.34 -11.05 3.67
CA HIS A 86 3.09 -11.74 3.99
C HIS A 86 2.80 -12.83 2.95
N PRO A 87 3.47 -13.99 3.00
CA PRO A 87 3.24 -15.07 2.06
C PRO A 87 1.79 -15.61 2.13
N THR A 88 1.11 -15.40 3.26
CA THR A 88 -0.31 -15.65 3.46
C THR A 88 -1.20 -14.79 2.56
N LEU A 89 -0.76 -13.60 2.14
CA LEU A 89 -1.48 -12.77 1.18
C LEU A 89 -1.55 -13.42 -0.20
N LEU A 90 -0.45 -14.03 -0.64
CA LEU A 90 -0.44 -14.83 -1.87
C LEU A 90 -1.47 -15.95 -1.80
N MET A 91 -1.77 -16.50 -0.62
CA MET A 91 -2.82 -17.51 -0.43
C MET A 91 -4.22 -16.92 -0.22
N ALA A 92 -4.34 -15.69 0.28
CA ALA A 92 -5.62 -15.04 0.59
C ALA A 92 -6.23 -14.26 -0.59
N LEU A 93 -5.43 -13.79 -1.56
CA LEU A 93 -5.93 -13.04 -2.72
C LEU A 93 -6.88 -13.91 -3.58
N PRO A 94 -8.16 -13.59 -3.74
CA PRO A 94 -9.09 -14.41 -4.51
C PRO A 94 -8.80 -14.41 -6.04
N SER A 95 -8.08 -13.40 -6.55
CA SER A 95 -7.81 -13.17 -7.98
C SER A 95 -6.31 -13.08 -8.33
N LYS A 96 -5.46 -13.90 -7.68
CA LYS A 96 -3.99 -13.89 -7.74
C LYS A 96 -3.41 -13.78 -9.16
N ILE A 97 -3.98 -14.55 -10.10
CA ILE A 97 -3.48 -14.65 -11.48
C ILE A 97 -3.91 -13.42 -12.30
N LEU A 98 -5.12 -12.92 -12.08
CA LEU A 98 -5.65 -11.79 -12.82
C LEU A 98 -4.99 -10.47 -12.37
N LEU A 99 -4.86 -10.27 -11.05
CA LEU A 99 -4.30 -9.03 -10.49
C LEU A 99 -2.78 -8.94 -10.72
N LEU A 100 -2.05 -10.01 -10.40
CA LEU A 100 -0.59 -10.02 -10.46
C LEU A 100 -0.07 -10.33 -11.88
N GLY A 101 -0.70 -11.29 -12.57
CA GLY A 101 -0.27 -11.74 -13.89
C GLY A 101 -0.72 -10.81 -15.03
N VAL A 102 -2.03 -10.59 -15.17
CA VAL A 102 -2.58 -9.75 -16.24
C VAL A 102 -2.48 -8.26 -15.87
N GLY A 103 -2.86 -7.92 -14.64
CA GLY A 103 -2.90 -6.54 -14.17
C GLY A 103 -1.52 -5.87 -14.18
N MET A 104 -0.54 -6.45 -13.49
CA MET A 104 0.80 -5.84 -13.40
C MET A 104 1.69 -6.21 -14.60
N GLY A 105 1.56 -7.42 -15.16
CA GLY A 105 2.37 -7.84 -16.29
C GLY A 105 2.15 -7.01 -17.56
N VAL A 106 0.90 -6.62 -17.85
CA VAL A 106 0.58 -5.85 -19.07
C VAL A 106 1.25 -4.47 -19.07
N PRO A 107 1.08 -3.60 -18.06
CA PRO A 107 1.74 -2.29 -18.04
C PRO A 107 3.27 -2.41 -18.00
N LEU A 108 3.83 -3.46 -17.39
CA LEU A 108 5.28 -3.68 -17.36
C LEU A 108 5.86 -3.84 -18.77
N VAL A 109 5.19 -4.61 -19.63
CA VAL A 109 5.61 -4.87 -21.01
C VAL A 109 5.20 -3.74 -21.95
N LEU A 110 4.00 -3.20 -21.79
CA LEU A 110 3.48 -2.15 -22.67
C LEU A 110 4.15 -0.80 -22.43
N SER A 111 4.52 -0.45 -21.20
CA SER A 111 5.14 0.83 -20.85
C SER A 111 6.41 1.15 -21.66
N PRO A 112 7.42 0.26 -21.81
CA PRO A 112 8.59 0.54 -22.64
C PRO A 112 8.24 0.66 -24.13
N ILE A 113 7.30 -0.14 -24.63
CA ILE A 113 6.83 -0.06 -26.02
C ILE A 113 6.17 1.29 -26.28
N MET A 114 5.29 1.75 -25.39
CA MET A 114 4.63 3.05 -25.50
C MET A 114 5.61 4.20 -25.35
N SER A 115 6.63 4.04 -24.51
CA SER A 115 7.71 5.04 -24.36
C SER A 115 8.52 5.18 -25.64
N TYR A 116 8.89 4.07 -26.27
CA TYR A 116 9.59 4.05 -27.56
C TYR A 116 8.73 4.65 -28.68
N LEU A 117 7.44 4.30 -28.75
CA LEU A 117 6.53 4.82 -29.77
C LEU A 117 6.35 6.34 -29.66
N TRP A 118 6.35 6.88 -28.45
CA TRP A 118 6.20 8.30 -28.19
C TRP A 118 7.50 9.09 -28.42
N LEU A 119 8.63 8.64 -27.85
CA LEU A 119 9.89 9.38 -27.86
C LEU A 119 10.69 9.19 -29.16
N ASP A 120 10.84 7.94 -29.59
CA ASP A 120 11.76 7.58 -30.68
C ASP A 120 11.01 7.49 -32.00
N ALA A 121 9.95 6.67 -32.07
CA ALA A 121 9.21 6.44 -33.30
C ALA A 121 8.28 7.61 -33.69
N ARG A 122 8.00 8.52 -32.74
CA ARG A 122 7.11 9.70 -32.89
C ARG A 122 5.73 9.39 -33.49
N SER A 123 5.29 8.14 -33.41
CA SER A 123 3.99 7.67 -33.91
C SER A 123 2.98 7.46 -32.78
N GLY A 124 3.43 7.42 -31.53
CA GLY A 124 2.61 7.26 -30.33
C GLY A 124 2.34 8.57 -29.59
N ASN A 125 1.19 8.63 -28.91
CA ASN A 125 0.81 9.74 -28.04
C ASN A 125 1.26 9.48 -26.58
N ALA A 126 1.72 10.52 -25.89
CA ALA A 126 2.02 10.54 -24.45
C ALA A 126 0.89 9.93 -23.59
N ASN A 127 -0.37 10.07 -24.01
CA ASN A 127 -1.54 9.56 -23.31
C ASN A 127 -1.47 8.04 -23.10
N TYR A 128 -0.95 7.29 -24.06
CA TYR A 128 -0.86 5.83 -23.95
C TYR A 128 0.12 5.42 -22.85
N LEU A 129 1.25 6.13 -22.73
CA LEU A 129 2.21 5.92 -21.66
C LEU A 129 1.60 6.31 -20.30
N TYR A 130 0.85 7.41 -20.26
CA TYR A 130 0.13 7.83 -19.05
C TYR A 130 -0.87 6.77 -18.57
N PHE A 131 -1.67 6.18 -19.47
CA PHE A 131 -2.59 5.10 -19.11
C PHE A 131 -1.87 3.90 -18.48
N GLN A 132 -0.68 3.53 -18.95
CA GLN A 132 0.10 2.46 -18.31
C GLN A 132 0.49 2.83 -16.87
N THR A 133 0.94 4.06 -16.64
CA THR A 133 1.28 4.53 -15.28
C THR A 133 0.08 4.61 -14.35
N LEU A 134 -1.11 4.94 -14.89
CA LEU A 134 -2.36 5.01 -14.14
C LEU A 134 -2.84 3.61 -13.74
N VAL A 135 -2.84 2.66 -14.68
CA VAL A 135 -3.20 1.26 -14.40
C VAL A 135 -2.25 0.65 -13.37
N TRP A 136 -0.94 0.86 -13.51
CA TRP A 136 0.05 0.38 -12.54
C TRP A 136 -0.21 0.94 -11.13
N SER A 137 -0.43 2.25 -11.03
CA SER A 137 -0.71 2.92 -9.75
C SER A 137 -2.02 2.44 -9.12
N ALA A 138 -3.08 2.26 -9.92
CA ALA A 138 -4.36 1.73 -9.45
C ALA A 138 -4.23 0.31 -8.89
N LEU A 139 -3.46 -0.55 -9.56
CA LEU A 139 -3.21 -1.92 -9.09
C LEU A 139 -2.36 -1.96 -7.83
N ASN A 140 -1.34 -1.11 -7.73
CA ASN A 140 -0.56 -0.93 -6.51
C ASN A 140 -1.44 -0.48 -5.33
N ALA A 141 -2.38 0.44 -5.57
CA ALA A 141 -3.34 0.89 -4.56
C ALA A 141 -4.29 -0.24 -4.11
N LEU A 142 -4.79 -1.04 -5.05
CA LEU A 142 -5.61 -2.22 -4.74
C LEU A 142 -4.83 -3.27 -3.94
N LEU A 143 -3.58 -3.53 -4.31
CA LEU A 143 -2.71 -4.45 -3.58
C LEU A 143 -2.47 -3.96 -2.14
N LEU A 144 -2.19 -2.66 -1.96
CA LEU A 144 -2.02 -2.05 -0.65
C LEU A 144 -3.29 -2.16 0.20
N LEU A 145 -4.48 -2.01 -0.40
CA LEU A 145 -5.76 -2.17 0.28
C LEU A 145 -5.96 -3.62 0.76
N GLU A 146 -5.74 -4.60 -0.10
CA GLU A 146 -5.85 -6.02 0.24
C GLU A 146 -4.89 -6.40 1.38
N VAL A 147 -3.65 -5.90 1.32
CA VAL A 147 -2.66 -6.09 2.39
C VAL A 147 -3.15 -5.51 3.71
N THR A 148 -3.68 -4.29 3.66
CA THR A 148 -4.23 -3.61 4.83
C THR A 148 -5.38 -4.40 5.45
N VAL A 149 -6.30 -4.93 4.62
CA VAL A 149 -7.44 -5.74 5.08
C VAL A 149 -6.97 -7.03 5.75
N VAL A 150 -6.02 -7.75 5.14
CA VAL A 150 -5.47 -8.98 5.71
C VAL A 150 -4.78 -8.70 7.05
N LEU A 151 -3.96 -7.66 7.13
CA LEU A 151 -3.25 -7.29 8.37
C LEU A 151 -4.22 -6.87 9.49
N VAL A 152 -5.29 -6.14 9.17
CA VAL A 152 -6.32 -5.77 10.15
C VAL A 152 -7.06 -7.01 10.67
N ARG A 153 -7.37 -7.98 9.80
CA ARG A 153 -7.99 -9.26 10.20
C ARG A 153 -7.09 -10.07 11.12
N GLU A 154 -5.79 -10.11 10.84
CA GLU A 154 -4.83 -10.78 11.71
C GLU A 154 -4.70 -10.12 13.08
N ALA A 155 -4.63 -8.79 13.12
CA ALA A 155 -4.59 -8.03 14.36
C ALA A 155 -5.82 -8.34 15.24
N ALA A 156 -7.02 -8.30 14.67
CA ALA A 156 -8.26 -8.66 15.37
C ALA A 156 -8.25 -10.13 15.88
N GLY A 157 -7.71 -11.06 15.09
CA GLY A 157 -7.58 -12.47 15.48
C GLY A 157 -6.57 -12.70 16.60
N GLU A 158 -5.50 -11.93 16.68
CA GLU A 158 -4.52 -11.99 17.78
C GLU A 158 -5.06 -11.42 19.08
N GLU A 159 -5.80 -10.31 19.04
CA GLU A 159 -6.48 -9.73 20.21
C GLU A 159 -7.45 -10.74 20.85
N GLY A 160 -8.26 -11.42 20.04
CA GLY A 160 -9.16 -12.47 20.52
C GLY A 160 -8.44 -13.64 21.19
N ARG A 161 -7.28 -14.07 20.64
CA ARG A 161 -6.45 -15.13 21.24
C ARG A 161 -5.78 -14.68 22.54
N GLY A 162 -5.39 -13.41 22.66
CA GLY A 162 -4.86 -12.82 23.88
C GLY A 162 -5.87 -12.87 25.03
N GLN A 163 -7.09 -12.37 24.78
CA GLN A 163 -8.16 -12.38 25.78
C GLN A 163 -8.54 -13.80 26.23
N MET A 164 -8.54 -14.78 25.30
CA MET A 164 -8.83 -16.18 25.63
C MET A 164 -7.75 -16.81 26.52
N LYS A 165 -6.47 -16.47 26.32
CA LYS A 165 -5.36 -16.94 27.18
C LYS A 165 -5.45 -16.34 28.58
N ASP A 166 -5.78 -15.06 28.71
CA ASP A 166 -5.93 -14.40 30.00
C ASP A 166 -7.10 -14.99 30.80
N ARG A 167 -8.27 -15.20 30.16
CA ARG A 167 -9.40 -15.91 30.78
C ARG A 167 -9.04 -17.34 31.23
N ARG A 168 -8.25 -18.08 30.45
CA ARG A 168 -7.76 -19.43 30.84
C ARG A 168 -6.79 -19.40 32.02
N ARG A 169 -6.01 -18.32 32.18
CA ARG A 169 -5.11 -18.15 33.33
C ARG A 169 -5.89 -17.82 34.60
N GLU A 170 -6.88 -16.94 34.51
CA GLU A 170 -7.77 -16.58 35.62
C GLU A 170 -8.58 -17.78 36.11
N SER A 171 -9.12 -18.60 35.20
CA SER A 171 -9.86 -19.81 35.57
C SER A 171 -8.97 -20.86 36.27
N ARG A 172 -7.72 -21.03 35.82
CA ARG A 172 -6.73 -21.89 36.49
C ARG A 172 -6.36 -21.38 37.88
N GLN A 173 -6.14 -20.07 38.05
CA GLN A 173 -5.85 -19.48 39.35
C GLN A 173 -7.03 -19.59 40.33
N ARG A 174 -8.27 -19.41 39.85
CA ARG A 174 -9.48 -19.67 40.65
C ARG A 174 -9.59 -21.11 41.10
N ASN A 175 -9.28 -22.07 40.23
CA ASN A 175 -9.32 -23.49 40.59
C ASN A 175 -8.24 -23.86 41.61
N ASN A 176 -7.06 -23.24 41.53
CA ASN A 176 -5.96 -23.49 42.46
C ASN A 176 -6.19 -22.85 43.85
N LYS A 177 -6.98 -21.78 43.95
CA LYS A 177 -7.39 -21.16 45.23
C LYS A 177 -8.52 -21.92 45.96
N LYS A 178 -9.21 -22.84 45.28
CA LYS A 178 -10.30 -23.64 45.85
C LYS A 178 -9.84 -25.01 46.39
N LYS A 179 -8.59 -25.38 46.14
CA LYS A 179 -7.91 -26.53 46.76
C LYS A 179 -7.06 -26.03 47.91
#